data_AF-A0A7S1YAX8-F1
#
_entry.id   AF-A0A7S1YAX8-F1
#
_cell.length_a   1.000
_cell.length_b   1.000
_cell.length_c   1.000
_cell.angle_alpha   90.00
_cell.angle_beta   90.00
_cell.angle_gamma   90.00
#
_symmetry.space_group_name_H-M   'P 1'
#
loop_
_entity.id
_entity.type
_entity.pdbx_description
1 polymer ?
#
loop_
_entity_poly.entity_id
_entity_poly.type
_entity_poly.pdbx_seq_one_letter_code
_entity_poly.pdbx_strand_id
1 'polypeptide(L)'
;DYRKLDVSLLRGLCRLLELMRNAFSYNIGKKVLEHLQQSIVTVRRMKGIMPESVPGQLPPLPPRSLDEEADIALALLEFFPRLTDRAYEYMEDVTKVTLELEAVFAGDRRPAVWRSPLYRYYAAFDAKAAMLFFSQMNVEAYSELLLDALRTPKWSGPLIEVLADNSAMLARYTFEA
;
A
#
# COMPACT_ATOMS: atom_id res chain seq x y z
N ASP A 1 -9.57 15.09 -8.98
CA ASP A 1 -9.13 14.94 -10.39
C ASP A 1 -7.74 14.33 -10.36
N TYR A 2 -7.59 13.08 -10.81
CA TYR A 2 -6.35 12.30 -10.67
C TYR A 2 -5.18 12.90 -11.46
N ARG A 3 -5.48 13.71 -12.50
CA ARG A 3 -4.47 14.35 -13.36
C ARG A 3 -3.76 15.52 -12.71
N LYS A 4 -4.34 16.07 -11.64
CA LYS A 4 -3.82 17.24 -10.92
C LYS A 4 -3.07 16.87 -9.64
N LEU A 5 -2.94 15.57 -9.35
CA LEU A 5 -2.13 15.13 -8.21
C LEU A 5 -0.65 15.35 -8.52
N ASP A 6 -0.03 16.12 -7.65
CA ASP A 6 1.41 16.39 -7.61
C ASP A 6 2.00 15.84 -6.30
N VAL A 7 3.26 15.40 -6.34
CA VAL A 7 3.97 14.87 -5.18
C VAL A 7 4.11 15.93 -4.10
N SER A 8 4.36 17.19 -4.46
CA SER A 8 4.49 18.29 -3.49
C SER A 8 3.16 18.55 -2.78
N LEU A 9 2.05 18.49 -3.52
CA LEU A 9 0.70 18.61 -2.97
C LEU A 9 0.41 17.47 -1.98
N LEU A 10 0.72 16.21 -2.34
CA LEU A 10 0.53 15.05 -1.49
C LEU A 10 1.36 15.12 -0.20
N ARG A 11 2.63 15.53 -0.30
CA ARG A 11 3.49 15.74 0.87
C ARG A 11 2.95 16.85 1.78
N GLY A 12 2.48 17.95 1.20
CA GLY A 12 1.81 19.03 1.93
C GLY A 12 0.57 18.52 2.67
N LEU A 13 -0.24 17.70 2.01
CA LEU A 13 -1.43 17.10 2.60
C LEU A 13 -1.09 16.12 3.73
N CYS A 14 -0.06 15.28 3.58
CA CYS A 14 0.46 14.43 4.65
C CYS A 14 0.87 15.24 5.89
N ARG A 15 1.57 16.37 5.69
CA ARG A 15 1.97 17.25 6.79
C ARG A 15 0.76 17.88 7.50
N LEU A 16 -0.27 18.26 6.74
CA LEU A 16 -1.51 18.79 7.30
C LEU A 16 -2.27 17.73 8.11
N LEU A 17 -2.29 16.47 7.65
CA LEU A 17 -2.90 15.37 8.40
C LEU A 17 -2.22 15.15 9.76
N GLU A 18 -0.88 15.23 9.80
CA GLU A 18 -0.13 15.11 11.06
C GLU A 18 -0.56 16.19 12.06
N LEU A 19 -0.89 17.39 11.57
CA LEU A 19 -1.31 18.54 12.39
C LEU A 19 -2.80 18.53 12.75
N MET A 20 -3.64 17.88 11.93
CA MET A 20 -5.10 17.88 12.10
C MET A 20 -5.69 16.47 12.08
N ARG A 21 -5.19 15.59 12.96
CA ARG A 21 -5.59 14.18 13.07
C ARG A 21 -7.11 13.93 13.13
N ASN A 22 -7.92 14.89 13.59
CA ASN A 22 -9.37 14.72 13.72
C ASN A 22 -10.20 15.48 12.66
N ALA A 23 -9.57 16.20 11.74
CA ALA A 23 -10.28 17.08 10.79
C ALA A 23 -10.62 16.39 9.46
N PHE A 24 -10.06 15.21 9.19
CA PHE A 24 -10.22 14.54 7.91
C PHE A 24 -11.24 13.40 8.02
N SER A 25 -12.33 13.53 7.26
CA SER A 25 -13.38 12.51 7.20
C SER A 25 -12.87 11.21 6.57
N TYR A 26 -13.39 10.07 7.01
CA TYR A 26 -13.24 8.72 6.44
C TYR A 26 -13.18 8.67 4.88
N ASN A 27 -13.94 9.54 4.22
CA ASN A 27 -13.99 9.65 2.75
C ASN A 27 -12.64 9.98 2.08
N ILE A 28 -11.66 10.52 2.80
CA ILE A 28 -10.34 10.81 2.23
C ILE A 28 -9.57 9.52 1.93
N GLY A 29 -9.64 8.52 2.81
CA GLY A 29 -8.94 7.25 2.65
C GLY A 29 -9.41 6.51 1.39
N LYS A 30 -10.72 6.46 1.17
CA LYS A 30 -11.31 5.90 -0.05
C LYS A 30 -10.81 6.60 -1.31
N LYS A 31 -10.80 7.93 -1.35
CA LYS A 31 -10.31 8.69 -2.52
C LYS A 31 -8.82 8.46 -2.77
N VAL A 32 -8.02 8.38 -1.71
CA VAL A 32 -6.57 8.09 -1.81
C VAL A 32 -6.36 6.69 -2.37
N LEU A 33 -7.15 5.70 -1.93
CA LEU A 33 -7.10 4.35 -2.47
C LEU A 33 -7.49 4.30 -3.95
N GLU A 34 -8.58 4.98 -4.35
CA GLU A 34 -9.00 5.11 -5.75
C GLU A 34 -7.87 5.72 -6.61
N HIS A 35 -7.15 6.71 -6.09
CA HIS A 35 -6.00 7.30 -6.77
C HIS A 35 -4.82 6.34 -6.88
N LEU A 36 -4.52 5.57 -5.83
CA LEU A 36 -3.46 4.57 -5.85
C LEU A 36 -3.76 3.44 -6.85
N GLN A 37 -5.01 2.98 -6.90
CA GLN A 37 -5.50 2.02 -7.89
C GLN A 37 -5.43 2.59 -9.32
N GLN A 38 -5.73 3.88 -9.51
CA GLN A 38 -5.58 4.53 -10.81
C GLN A 38 -4.10 4.65 -11.22
N SER A 39 -3.18 4.84 -10.27
CA SER A 39 -1.74 4.87 -10.55
C SER A 39 -1.24 3.53 -11.09
N ILE A 40 -1.60 2.38 -10.50
CA ILE A 40 -1.20 1.07 -11.04
C ILE A 40 -1.76 0.84 -12.46
N VAL A 41 -3.00 1.22 -12.73
CA VAL A 41 -3.59 1.16 -14.09
C VAL A 41 -2.78 2.02 -15.07
N THR A 42 -2.40 3.23 -14.65
CA THR A 42 -1.62 4.16 -15.48
C THR A 42 -0.22 3.60 -15.78
N VAL A 43 0.47 3.10 -14.75
CA VAL A 43 1.79 2.46 -14.90
C VAL A 43 1.73 1.27 -15.86
N ARG A 44 0.72 0.39 -15.72
CA ARG A 44 0.54 -0.77 -16.61
C ARG A 44 0.33 -0.36 -18.07
N ARG A 45 -0.42 0.72 -18.30
CA ARG A 45 -0.63 1.29 -19.65
C ARG A 45 0.66 1.90 -20.21
N MET A 46 1.40 2.65 -19.41
CA MET A 46 2.68 3.25 -19.82
C MET A 46 3.73 2.18 -20.18
N LYS A 47 3.73 1.03 -19.47
CA LYS A 47 4.61 -0.10 -19.78
C LYS A 47 4.09 -1.04 -20.89
N GLY A 48 2.90 -0.80 -21.43
CA GLY A 48 2.29 -1.66 -22.46
C GLY A 48 1.90 -3.06 -21.96
N ILE A 49 1.73 -3.25 -20.65
CA ILE A 49 1.35 -4.53 -20.03
C ILE A 49 -0.16 -4.75 -20.11
N MET A 50 -0.95 -3.67 -20.03
CA MET A 50 -2.39 -3.75 -20.29
C MET A 50 -2.65 -3.70 -21.80
N PRO A 51 -3.51 -4.59 -22.34
CA PRO A 51 -4.01 -4.41 -23.69
C PRO A 51 -4.72 -3.05 -23.77
N GLU A 52 -4.56 -2.34 -24.88
CA GLU A 52 -5.35 -1.13 -25.12
C GLU A 52 -6.83 -1.51 -25.01
N SER A 53 -7.47 -1.11 -23.91
CA SER A 53 -8.92 -1.24 -23.80
C SER A 53 -9.56 -0.48 -24.95
N VAL A 54 -10.70 -0.98 -25.43
CA VAL A 54 -11.54 -0.37 -26.47
C VAL A 54 -11.52 1.16 -26.39
N PRO A 55 -11.19 1.87 -27.49
CA PRO A 55 -11.10 3.33 -27.48
C PRO A 55 -12.39 3.96 -26.93
N GLY A 56 -12.25 4.81 -25.90
CA GLY A 56 -13.35 5.58 -25.30
C GLY A 56 -13.73 5.25 -23.86
N GLN A 57 -13.23 4.16 -23.27
CA GLN A 57 -13.56 3.79 -21.88
C GLN A 57 -12.55 4.27 -20.82
N LEU A 58 -11.29 4.51 -21.21
CA LEU A 58 -10.25 4.93 -20.26
C LEU A 58 -9.90 6.41 -20.39
N PRO A 59 -9.67 7.11 -19.26
CA PRO A 59 -9.15 8.46 -19.27
C PRO A 59 -7.84 8.56 -20.07
N PRO A 60 -7.57 9.64 -20.84
CA PRO A 60 -6.27 9.87 -21.45
C PRO A 60 -5.13 9.82 -20.42
N LEU A 61 -3.97 9.33 -20.86
CA LEU A 61 -2.77 9.26 -20.03
C LEU A 61 -2.40 10.68 -19.55
N PRO A 62 -2.05 10.85 -18.27
CA PRO A 62 -1.53 12.11 -17.79
C PRO A 62 -0.18 12.43 -18.48
N PRO A 63 0.14 13.70 -18.71
CA PRO A 63 1.39 14.12 -19.37
C PRO A 63 2.57 14.07 -18.38
N ARG A 64 2.84 12.89 -17.81
CA ARG A 64 3.90 12.65 -16.83
C ARG A 64 4.63 11.35 -17.14
N SER A 65 5.87 11.27 -16.71
CA SER A 65 6.73 10.11 -16.89
C SER A 65 6.32 8.96 -15.98
N LEU A 66 6.84 7.77 -16.29
CA LEU A 66 6.67 6.58 -15.44
C LEU A 66 7.25 6.79 -14.03
N ASP A 67 8.37 7.52 -13.94
CA ASP A 67 9.06 7.79 -12.69
C ASP A 67 8.23 8.74 -11.81
N GLU A 68 7.62 9.77 -12.41
CA GLU A 68 6.72 10.69 -11.70
C GLU A 68 5.46 9.97 -11.18
N GLU A 69 4.89 9.03 -11.96
CA GLU A 69 3.76 8.22 -11.49
C GLU A 69 4.15 7.28 -10.34
N ALA A 70 5.35 6.70 -10.38
CA ALA A 70 5.90 5.88 -9.31
C ALA A 70 6.08 6.68 -8.00
N ASP A 71 6.56 7.92 -8.10
CA ASP A 71 6.70 8.83 -6.96
C ASP A 71 5.35 9.27 -6.39
N ILE A 72 4.33 9.45 -7.23
CA ILE A 72 2.97 9.72 -6.79
C ILE A 72 2.41 8.52 -6.02
N ALA A 73 2.56 7.29 -6.54
CA ALA A 73 2.12 6.09 -5.86
C ALA A 73 2.82 5.94 -4.49
N LEU A 74 4.12 6.23 -4.42
CA LEU A 74 4.86 6.24 -3.15
C LEU A 74 4.29 7.27 -2.16
N ALA A 75 4.05 8.50 -2.60
CA ALA A 75 3.49 9.55 -1.76
C ALA A 75 2.06 9.23 -1.28
N LEU A 76 1.25 8.54 -2.10
CA LEU A 76 -0.06 8.03 -1.71
C LEU A 76 0.04 6.93 -0.65
N LEU A 77 1.00 6.00 -0.76
CA LEU A 77 1.24 4.97 0.25
C LEU A 77 1.67 5.56 1.60
N GLU A 78 2.47 6.62 1.59
CA GLU A 78 2.84 7.35 2.80
C GLU A 78 1.66 7.99 3.52
N PHE A 79 0.52 8.14 2.85
CA PHE A 79 -0.69 8.72 3.43
C PHE A 79 -1.38 7.80 4.44
N PHE A 80 -1.45 6.49 4.15
CA PHE A 80 -2.25 5.53 4.92
C PHE A 80 -1.83 5.37 6.39
N PRO A 81 -0.54 5.28 6.75
CA PRO A 81 -0.12 5.23 8.16
C PRO A 81 -0.54 6.46 8.98
N ARG A 82 -0.87 7.57 8.32
CA ARG A 82 -1.20 8.86 8.96
C ARG A 82 -2.70 9.09 9.05
N LEU A 83 -3.51 8.26 8.39
CA LEU A 83 -4.95 8.30 8.50
C LEU A 83 -5.37 7.86 9.91
N THR A 84 -6.21 8.66 10.55
CA THR A 84 -6.90 8.27 11.79
C THR A 84 -8.10 7.37 11.48
N ASP A 85 -8.56 6.65 12.49
CA ASP A 85 -9.80 5.84 12.56
C ASP A 85 -10.20 5.03 11.32
N ARG A 86 -10.19 3.70 11.46
CA ARG A 86 -10.64 2.74 10.42
C ARG A 86 -9.84 2.71 9.13
N ALA A 87 -8.66 3.37 9.08
CA ALA A 87 -7.77 3.25 7.94
C ALA A 87 -7.48 1.78 7.59
N TYR A 88 -7.32 0.93 8.61
CA TYR A 88 -7.11 -0.52 8.48
C TYR A 88 -8.07 -1.24 7.52
N GLU A 89 -9.28 -0.72 7.27
CA GLU A 89 -10.23 -1.28 6.30
C GLU A 89 -9.65 -1.32 4.87
N TYR A 90 -8.76 -0.39 4.54
CA TYR A 90 -8.11 -0.32 3.23
C TYR A 90 -6.82 -1.15 3.15
N MET A 91 -6.38 -1.79 4.25
CA MET A 91 -5.06 -2.40 4.34
C MET A 91 -4.84 -3.54 3.34
N GLU A 92 -5.87 -4.36 3.11
CA GLU A 92 -5.80 -5.45 2.15
C GLU A 92 -5.62 -4.93 0.71
N ASP A 93 -6.45 -3.98 0.30
CA ASP A 93 -6.38 -3.35 -1.01
C ASP A 93 -5.06 -2.62 -1.23
N VAL A 94 -4.59 -1.88 -0.22
CA VAL A 94 -3.29 -1.17 -0.28
C VAL A 94 -2.14 -2.16 -0.42
N THR A 95 -2.17 -3.27 0.32
CA THR A 95 -1.16 -4.32 0.24
C THR A 95 -1.14 -4.94 -1.15
N LYS A 96 -2.31 -5.29 -1.68
CA LYS A 96 -2.45 -5.86 -3.02
C LYS A 96 -1.92 -4.91 -4.10
N VAL A 97 -2.32 -3.64 -4.08
CA VAL A 97 -1.83 -2.66 -5.06
C VAL A 97 -0.31 -2.45 -4.94
N THR A 98 0.24 -2.50 -3.73
CA THR A 98 1.70 -2.40 -3.52
C THR A 98 2.43 -3.58 -4.15
N LEU A 99 1.97 -4.81 -3.92
CA LEU A 99 2.53 -6.01 -4.56
C LEU A 99 2.40 -5.95 -6.09
N GLU A 100 1.27 -5.46 -6.61
CA GLU A 100 1.08 -5.26 -8.04
C GLU A 100 2.04 -4.21 -8.63
N LEU A 101 2.29 -3.11 -7.91
CA LEU A 101 3.29 -2.11 -8.31
C LEU A 101 4.68 -2.75 -8.33
N GLU A 102 5.08 -3.48 -7.28
CA GLU A 102 6.36 -4.19 -7.25
C GLU A 102 6.54 -5.14 -8.42
N ALA A 103 5.51 -5.94 -8.74
CA ALA A 103 5.54 -6.86 -9.86
C ALA A 103 5.69 -6.13 -11.20
N VAL A 104 4.99 -5.01 -11.39
CA VAL A 104 5.09 -4.20 -12.62
C VAL A 104 6.47 -3.55 -12.75
N PHE A 105 7.14 -3.24 -11.64
CA PHE A 105 8.50 -2.71 -11.60
C PHE A 105 9.59 -3.76 -11.33
N ALA A 106 9.27 -5.05 -11.42
CA ALA A 106 10.22 -6.13 -11.21
C ALA A 106 11.45 -5.98 -12.13
N GLY A 107 12.64 -6.12 -11.56
CA GLY A 107 13.93 -5.89 -12.24
C GLY A 107 14.54 -4.50 -12.00
N ASP A 108 13.77 -3.56 -11.43
CA ASP A 108 14.28 -2.28 -10.93
C ASP A 108 14.65 -2.39 -9.44
N ARG A 109 15.52 -1.52 -8.91
CA ARG A 109 15.84 -1.46 -7.47
C ARG A 109 14.74 -0.79 -6.63
N ARG A 110 13.75 -0.19 -7.29
CA ARG A 110 12.63 0.56 -6.70
C ARG A 110 11.58 -0.23 -5.88
N PRO A 111 11.31 -1.53 -6.10
CA PRO A 111 10.25 -2.26 -5.38
C PRO A 111 10.33 -2.10 -3.85
N ALA A 112 11.54 -2.15 -3.29
CA ALA A 112 11.76 -2.02 -1.86
C ALA A 112 11.35 -0.65 -1.27
N VAL A 113 11.23 0.41 -2.08
CA VAL A 113 10.89 1.75 -1.61
C VAL A 113 9.43 1.82 -1.13
N TRP A 114 8.52 1.08 -1.77
CA TRP A 114 7.10 1.04 -1.38
C TRP A 114 6.82 0.17 -0.15
N ARG A 115 7.72 -0.77 0.17
CA ARG A 115 7.61 -1.58 1.39
C ARG A 115 7.78 -0.77 2.67
N SER A 116 8.63 0.27 2.64
CA SER A 116 8.89 1.11 3.83
C SER A 116 7.63 1.81 4.39
N PRO A 117 6.81 2.53 3.59
CA PRO A 117 5.55 3.08 4.08
C PRO A 117 4.52 2.00 4.42
N LEU A 118 4.52 0.86 3.71
CA LEU A 118 3.63 -0.26 3.99
C LEU A 118 3.92 -0.89 5.36
N TYR A 119 5.19 -1.09 5.72
CA TYR A 119 5.57 -1.61 7.04
C TYR A 119 5.23 -0.63 8.16
N ARG A 120 5.41 0.68 7.91
CA ARG A 120 4.92 1.70 8.85
C ARG A 120 3.42 1.61 9.03
N TYR A 121 2.67 1.29 7.97
CA TYR A 121 1.24 1.11 8.04
C TYR A 121 0.85 -0.10 8.89
N TYR A 122 1.54 -1.23 8.72
CA TYR A 122 1.37 -2.41 9.55
C TYR A 122 1.68 -2.13 11.02
N ALA A 123 2.77 -1.43 11.31
CA ALA A 123 3.11 -1.04 12.68
C ALA A 123 2.08 -0.09 13.31
N ALA A 124 1.42 0.76 12.53
CA ALA A 124 0.37 1.65 13.03
C ALA A 124 -0.94 0.92 13.37
N PHE A 125 -1.16 -0.26 12.78
CA PHE A 125 -2.37 -1.08 12.95
C PHE A 125 -2.01 -2.56 13.12
N ASP A 126 -1.08 -2.84 14.03
CA ASP A 126 -0.43 -4.15 14.25
C ASP A 126 -1.38 -5.34 14.38
N ALA A 127 -2.41 -5.22 15.22
CA ALA A 127 -3.42 -6.27 15.44
C ALA A 127 -4.18 -6.59 14.14
N LYS A 128 -4.51 -5.57 13.35
CA LYS A 128 -5.22 -5.75 12.07
C LYS A 128 -4.29 -6.27 10.98
N ALA A 129 -3.03 -5.85 10.98
CA ALA A 129 -2.01 -6.39 10.08
C ALA A 129 -1.75 -7.87 10.34
N ALA A 130 -1.63 -8.29 11.61
CA ALA A 130 -1.48 -9.70 11.96
C ALA A 130 -2.68 -10.54 11.46
N MET A 131 -3.91 -10.05 11.64
CA MET A 131 -5.10 -10.71 11.10
C MET A 131 -5.08 -10.85 9.58
N LEU A 132 -4.66 -9.81 8.85
CA LEU A 132 -4.49 -9.86 7.38
C LEU A 132 -3.49 -10.95 6.98
N PHE A 133 -2.36 -11.05 7.68
CA PHE A 133 -1.36 -12.07 7.37
C PHE A 133 -1.84 -13.48 7.74
N PHE A 134 -2.59 -13.65 8.83
CA PHE A 134 -3.19 -14.94 9.15
C PHE A 134 -4.21 -15.39 8.10
N SER A 135 -5.04 -14.48 7.58
CA SER A 135 -6.02 -14.84 6.55
C SER A 135 -5.41 -15.13 5.19
N GLN A 136 -4.26 -14.52 4.88
CA GLN A 136 -3.57 -14.65 3.58
C GLN A 136 -2.30 -15.52 3.66
N MET A 137 -2.11 -16.30 4.72
CA MET A 137 -0.88 -17.07 4.98
C MET A 137 -0.57 -18.12 3.90
N ASN A 138 -1.61 -18.62 3.21
CA ASN A 138 -1.46 -19.58 2.10
C ASN A 138 -1.06 -18.91 0.77
N VAL A 139 -1.02 -17.58 0.72
CA VAL A 139 -0.61 -16.83 -0.46
C VAL A 139 0.88 -16.49 -0.33
N GLU A 140 1.70 -17.06 -1.22
CA GLU A 140 3.17 -16.93 -1.21
C GLU A 140 3.62 -15.46 -1.06
N ALA A 141 3.06 -14.56 -1.86
CA ALA A 141 3.41 -13.13 -1.84
C ALA A 141 3.16 -12.46 -0.48
N TYR A 142 2.11 -12.87 0.26
CA TYR A 142 1.83 -12.32 1.60
C TYR A 142 2.78 -12.90 2.65
N SER A 143 3.15 -14.17 2.52
CA SER A 143 4.13 -14.82 3.40
C SER A 143 5.54 -14.26 3.21
N GLU A 144 5.98 -14.04 1.98
CA GLU A 144 7.25 -13.34 1.70
C GLU A 144 7.24 -11.93 2.27
N LEU A 145 6.15 -11.20 2.06
CA LEU A 145 5.98 -9.83 2.59
C LEU A 145 6.02 -9.81 4.12
N LEU A 146 5.38 -10.78 4.79
CA LEU A 146 5.44 -10.93 6.23
C LEU A 146 6.88 -11.15 6.69
N LEU A 147 7.60 -12.11 6.10
CA LEU A 147 8.98 -12.39 6.46
C LEU A 147 9.88 -11.16 6.28
N ASP A 148 9.70 -10.41 5.20
CA ASP A 148 10.47 -9.20 4.95
C ASP A 148 10.09 -8.05 5.88
N ALA A 149 8.82 -7.94 6.28
CA ALA A 149 8.39 -7.01 7.31
C ALA A 149 9.04 -7.33 8.66
N LEU A 150 9.07 -8.61 9.06
CA LEU A 150 9.68 -9.07 10.31
C LEU A 150 11.20 -8.87 10.34
N ARG A 151 11.87 -9.03 9.20
CA ARG A 151 13.31 -8.76 9.03
C ARG A 151 13.67 -7.28 9.12
N THR A 152 12.70 -6.37 9.01
CA THR A 152 12.92 -4.92 9.05
C THR A 152 12.81 -4.38 10.48
N PRO A 153 13.92 -4.17 11.21
CA PRO A 153 13.88 -3.96 12.66
C PRO A 153 13.17 -2.67 13.07
N LYS A 154 13.11 -1.69 12.16
CA LYS A 154 12.55 -0.37 12.41
C LYS A 154 11.05 -0.40 12.70
N TRP A 155 10.30 -1.34 12.12
CA TRP A 155 8.84 -1.37 12.16
C TRP A 155 8.27 -2.73 12.60
N SER A 156 9.12 -3.75 12.76
CA SER A 156 8.68 -5.11 13.07
C SER A 156 8.25 -5.32 14.52
N GLY A 157 8.72 -4.50 15.47
CA GLY A 157 8.48 -4.69 16.91
C GLY A 157 7.01 -4.92 17.30
N PRO A 158 6.10 -3.97 17.02
CA PRO A 158 4.68 -4.12 17.37
C PRO A 158 4.03 -5.34 16.71
N LEU A 159 4.37 -5.61 15.45
CA LEU A 159 3.84 -6.77 14.73
C LEU A 159 4.36 -8.09 15.33
N ILE A 160 5.64 -8.15 15.73
CA ILE A 160 6.24 -9.32 16.40
C ILE A 160 5.54 -9.61 17.73
N GLU A 161 5.27 -8.59 18.54
CA GLU A 161 4.58 -8.74 19.82
C GLU A 161 3.20 -9.37 19.62
N VAL A 162 2.41 -8.82 18.69
CA VAL A 162 1.09 -9.36 18.36
C VAL A 162 1.19 -10.81 17.86
N LEU A 163 2.15 -11.12 16.99
CA LEU A 163 2.31 -12.49 16.48
C LEU A 163 2.76 -13.47 17.58
N ALA A 164 3.60 -13.04 18.51
CA ALA A 164 4.05 -13.85 19.64
C ALA A 164 2.88 -14.18 20.57
N ASP A 165 2.06 -13.18 20.90
CA ASP A 165 0.84 -13.34 21.70
C ASP A 165 -0.18 -14.26 21.03
N ASN A 166 -0.16 -14.35 19.69
CA ASN A 166 -1.05 -15.16 18.89
C ASN A 166 -0.35 -16.39 18.25
N SER A 167 0.74 -16.87 18.86
CA SER A 167 1.55 -17.98 18.34
C SER A 167 0.76 -19.27 18.08
N ALA A 168 -0.28 -19.56 18.87
CA ALA A 168 -1.18 -20.69 18.64
C ALA A 168 -1.98 -20.54 17.33
N MET A 169 -2.44 -19.34 16.98
CA MET A 169 -3.09 -19.10 15.70
C MET A 169 -2.10 -19.22 14.55
N LEU A 170 -0.88 -18.71 14.71
CA LEU A 170 0.18 -18.84 13.71
C LEU A 170 0.43 -20.31 13.38
N ALA A 171 0.66 -21.15 14.40
CA ALA A 171 0.88 -22.59 14.21
C ALA A 171 -0.29 -23.26 13.49
N ARG A 172 -1.53 -22.88 13.82
CA ARG A 172 -2.74 -23.40 13.19
C ARG A 172 -2.78 -23.06 11.70
N TYR A 173 -2.59 -21.79 11.35
CA TYR A 173 -2.66 -21.34 9.95
C TYR A 173 -1.47 -21.82 9.11
N THR A 174 -0.31 -22.10 9.71
CA THR A 174 0.86 -22.62 8.98
C THR A 174 0.87 -24.13 8.80
N PHE A 175 0.37 -24.91 9.77
CA PHE A 175 0.57 -26.37 9.80
C PHE A 175 -0.72 -27.20 9.73
N GLU A 176 -1.88 -26.61 9.98
CA GLU A 176 -3.18 -27.30 9.94
C GLU A 176 -4.02 -26.95 8.71
N ALA A 177 -3.37 -26.44 7.64
CA ALA A 177 -4.00 -26.12 6.36
C ALA A 177 -4.50 -27.37 5.61
#